data_AF-A0A7T4KI78-F1
#
_entry.id   AF-A0A7T4KI78-F1
#
_cell.length_a   1.000
_cell.length_b   1.000
_cell.length_c   1.000
_cell.angle_alpha   90.00
_cell.angle_beta   90.00
_cell.angle_gamma   90.00
#
_symmetry.space_group_name_H-M   'P 1'
#
loop_
_entity.id
_entity.type
_entity.pdbx_description
1 polymer ?
#
loop_
_entity_poly.entity_id
_entity_poly.type
_entity_poly.pdbx_seq_one_letter_code
_entity_poly.pdbx_strand_id
1 'polypeptide(L)'
;MEQNYDEKIKEVKSSLNRLENKKNKTNSLTRKERAAHLIQKGALLEIAGIDNVDSEILLGYFLWFKDVPEEKLEKLKARGRDEFEKRKK
;
A
#
# COMPACT_ATOMS: atom_id res chain seq x y z
N MET A 1 -0.41 -46.97 29.23
CA MET A 1 0.31 -45.86 28.58
C MET A 1 -0.72 -44.80 28.24
N GLU A 2 -1.14 -44.03 29.24
CA GLU A 2 -2.09 -42.94 29.06
C GLU A 2 -1.31 -41.80 28.40
N GLN A 3 -1.46 -41.69 27.08
CA GLN A 3 -0.76 -40.68 26.30
C GLN A 3 -1.24 -39.31 26.76
N ASN A 4 -0.31 -38.42 27.09
CA ASN A 4 -0.53 -37.11 27.67
C ASN A 4 -1.22 -36.16 26.67
N TYR A 5 -2.54 -36.29 26.53
CA TYR A 5 -3.34 -35.50 25.60
C TYR A 5 -3.28 -34.00 25.90
N ASP A 6 -3.06 -33.62 27.15
CA ASP A 6 -2.97 -32.22 27.59
C ASP A 6 -1.72 -31.52 27.04
N GLU A 7 -0.57 -32.20 27.02
CA GLU A 7 0.64 -31.68 26.37
C GLU A 7 0.42 -31.43 24.89
N LYS A 8 -0.26 -32.37 24.22
CA LYS A 8 -0.57 -32.28 22.79
C LYS A 8 -1.52 -31.13 22.49
N ILE A 9 -2.53 -30.91 23.33
CA ILE A 9 -3.46 -29.78 23.20
C ILE A 9 -2.72 -28.44 23.40
N LYS A 10 -1.79 -28.38 24.37
CA LYS A 10 -0.98 -27.17 24.64
C LYS A 10 -0.06 -26.83 23.48
N GLU A 11 0.57 -27.84 22.87
CA GLU A 11 1.44 -27.68 21.70
C GLU A 11 0.66 -27.15 20.48
N VAL A 12 -0.52 -27.71 20.20
CA VAL A 12 -1.39 -27.27 19.11
C VAL A 12 -1.84 -25.82 19.31
N LYS A 13 -2.28 -25.43 20.51
CA LYS A 13 -2.66 -24.03 20.83
C LYS A 13 -1.49 -23.06 20.65
N SER A 14 -0.29 -23.45 21.06
CA SER A 14 0.91 -22.62 20.89
C SER A 14 1.25 -22.40 19.41
N SER A 15 1.02 -23.41 18.59
CA SER A 15 1.25 -23.37 17.14
C SER A 15 0.24 -22.49 16.43
N LEU A 16 -1.04 -22.57 16.83
CA LEU A 16 -2.11 -21.67 16.36
C LEU A 16 -1.81 -20.20 16.69
N ASN A 17 -1.43 -19.90 17.94
CA ASN A 17 -1.06 -18.54 18.34
C ASN A 17 0.13 -17.98 17.56
N ARG A 18 1.13 -18.82 17.24
CA ARG A 18 2.28 -18.43 16.40
C ARG A 18 1.85 -18.11 14.97
N LEU A 19 0.94 -18.91 14.40
CA LEU A 19 0.38 -18.69 13.07
C LEU A 19 -0.45 -17.40 13.01
N GLU A 20 -1.33 -17.15 13.98
CA GLU A 20 -2.10 -15.90 14.08
C GLU A 20 -1.19 -14.69 14.23
N ASN A 21 -0.19 -14.74 15.10
CA ASN A 21 0.78 -13.65 15.25
C ASN A 21 1.59 -13.40 13.97
N LYS A 22 1.93 -14.44 13.21
CA LYS A 22 2.61 -14.32 11.91
C LYS A 22 1.68 -13.71 10.84
N LYS A 23 0.39 -14.04 10.86
CA LYS A 23 -0.64 -13.47 9.99
C LYS A 23 -0.91 -11.99 10.31
N ASN A 24 -0.97 -11.63 11.59
CA ASN A 24 -1.13 -10.25 12.02
C ASN A 24 0.09 -9.37 11.69
N LYS A 25 1.30 -9.96 11.69
CA LYS A 25 2.53 -9.30 11.21
C LYS A 25 2.57 -9.07 9.70
N THR A 26 1.87 -9.88 8.91
CA THR A 26 1.88 -9.80 7.44
C THR A 26 0.80 -8.86 6.89
N ASN A 27 -0.29 -8.65 7.62
CA ASN A 27 -1.36 -7.71 7.23
C ASN A 27 -1.04 -6.23 7.55
N SER A 28 0.00 -5.95 8.35
CA SER A 28 0.49 -4.60 8.57
C SER A 28 1.71 -4.38 7.68
N LEU A 29 1.58 -3.54 6.65
CA LEU A 29 2.74 -3.00 5.92
C LEU A 29 3.81 -2.60 6.93
N THR A 30 5.02 -3.11 6.74
CA THR A 30 6.18 -2.76 7.55
C THR A 30 6.41 -1.25 7.44
N ARG A 31 7.05 -0.65 8.45
CA ARG A 31 7.44 0.78 8.41
C ARG A 31 8.21 1.11 7.13
N LYS A 32 9.05 0.19 6.67
CA LYS A 32 9.84 0.31 5.44
C LYS A 32 8.95 0.40 4.19
N GLU A 33 7.94 -0.46 4.08
CA GLU A 33 7.00 -0.44 2.94
C GLU A 33 6.14 0.82 2.94
N ARG A 34 5.70 1.30 4.12
CA ARG A 34 4.98 2.57 4.23
C ARG A 34 5.84 3.76 3.77
N ALA A 35 7.10 3.80 4.22
CA ALA A 35 8.04 4.85 3.80
C ALA A 35 8.26 4.81 2.28
N ALA A 36 8.53 3.62 1.72
CA ALA A 36 8.70 3.45 0.27
C ALA A 36 7.45 3.89 -0.52
N HIS A 37 6.25 3.55 -0.03
CA HIS A 37 5.00 3.98 -0.64
C HIS A 37 4.85 5.51 -0.66
N LEU A 38 5.13 6.17 0.46
CA LEU A 38 5.06 7.64 0.55
C LEU A 38 6.11 8.32 -0.32
N ILE A 39 7.34 7.79 -0.38
CA ILE A 39 8.39 8.28 -1.28
C ILE A 39 7.94 8.18 -2.74
N GLN A 40 7.37 7.03 -3.13
CA GLN A 40 6.85 6.86 -4.49
C GLN A 40 5.76 7.88 -4.82
N LYS A 41 4.84 8.15 -3.89
CA LYS A 41 3.79 9.16 -4.08
C LYS A 41 4.37 10.57 -4.17
N GLY A 42 5.33 10.92 -3.31
CA GLY A 42 6.03 12.20 -3.36
C GLY A 42 6.72 12.44 -4.70
N ALA A 43 7.43 11.42 -5.22
CA ALA A 43 8.09 11.50 -6.52
C ALA A 43 7.08 11.75 -7.67
N LEU A 44 5.86 11.21 -7.60
CA LEU A 44 4.82 11.50 -8.60
C LEU A 44 4.36 12.96 -8.55
N LEU A 45 4.32 13.58 -7.37
CA LEU A 45 3.95 14.99 -7.21
C LEU A 45 5.05 15.91 -7.77
N GLU A 46 6.31 15.57 -7.51
CA GLU A 46 7.46 16.27 -8.07
C GLU A 46 7.50 16.15 -9.60
N ILE A 47 7.25 14.95 -10.14
CA ILE A 47 7.10 14.73 -11.58
C ILE A 47 5.99 15.61 -12.15
N ALA A 48 4.84 15.69 -11.48
CA ALA A 48 3.72 16.52 -11.90
C ALA A 48 3.92 18.03 -11.66
N GLY A 49 4.99 18.44 -10.97
CA GLY A 49 5.29 19.84 -10.65
C GLY A 49 4.33 20.47 -9.65
N ILE A 50 3.75 19.66 -8.76
CA ILE A 50 2.73 20.09 -7.77
C ILE A 50 3.13 19.77 -6.33
N ASP A 51 4.40 19.44 -6.10
CA ASP A 51 4.97 19.09 -4.78
C ASP A 51 5.01 20.27 -3.80
N ASN A 52 4.95 21.51 -4.29
CA ASN A 52 4.94 22.73 -3.47
C ASN A 52 3.53 23.36 -3.30
N VAL A 53 2.48 22.64 -3.68
CA VAL A 53 1.10 23.11 -3.56
C VAL A 53 0.55 22.84 -2.15
N ASP A 54 -0.30 23.72 -1.64
CA ASP A 54 -0.93 23.58 -0.33
C ASP A 54 -1.66 22.23 -0.18
N SER A 55 -1.58 21.67 1.03
CA SER A 55 -2.09 20.33 1.32
C SER A 55 -3.61 20.23 1.13
N GLU A 56 -4.35 21.29 1.42
CA GLU A 56 -5.80 21.37 1.22
C GLU A 56 -6.17 21.31 -0.27
N ILE A 57 -5.39 21.97 -1.13
CA ILE A 57 -5.59 21.98 -2.57
C ILE A 57 -5.29 20.58 -3.14
N LEU A 58 -4.17 19.98 -2.75
CA LEU A 58 -3.82 18.61 -3.14
C LEU A 58 -4.89 17.61 -2.69
N LEU A 59 -5.38 17.74 -1.46
CA LEU A 59 -6.45 16.89 -0.94
C LEU A 59 -7.74 17.05 -1.76
N GLY A 60 -8.15 18.28 -2.07
CA GLY A 60 -9.31 18.55 -2.93
C GLY A 60 -9.18 17.89 -4.30
N TYR A 61 -8.00 17.99 -4.91
CA TYR A 61 -7.71 17.35 -6.19
C TYR A 61 -7.75 15.80 -6.12
N PHE A 62 -7.19 15.20 -5.07
CA PHE A 62 -7.26 13.75 -4.88
C PHE A 62 -8.67 13.24 -4.58
N LEU A 63 -9.50 14.05 -3.91
CA LEU A 63 -10.90 13.71 -3.70
C LEU A 63 -11.68 13.76 -5.02
N TRP A 64 -11.42 14.74 -5.87
CA TRP A 64 -12.01 14.80 -7.22
C TRP A 64 -11.70 13.55 -8.04
N PHE A 65 -10.53 12.92 -7.85
CA PHE A 65 -10.18 11.67 -8.53
C PHE A 65 -11.19 10.53 -8.26
N LYS A 66 -11.88 10.52 -7.11
CA LYS A 66 -12.91 9.52 -6.80
C LYS A 66 -14.14 9.63 -7.69
N ASP A 67 -14.40 10.82 -8.23
CA ASP A 67 -15.56 11.11 -9.07
C ASP A 67 -15.24 10.96 -10.57
N VAL A 68 -14.01 10.55 -10.91
CA VAL A 68 -13.58 10.37 -12.30
C VAL A 68 -14.17 9.08 -12.87
N PRO A 69 -14.94 9.15 -13.99
CA PRO A 69 -15.46 7.96 -14.65
C PRO A 69 -14.35 7.03 -15.16
N GLU A 70 -14.60 5.73 -15.15
CA GLU A 70 -13.66 4.68 -15.58
C GLU A 70 -13.05 4.94 -16.98
N GLU A 71 -13.87 5.41 -17.93
CA GLU A 71 -13.43 5.77 -19.29
C GLU A 71 -12.33 6.84 -19.32
N LYS A 72 -12.27 7.71 -18.32
CA LYS A 72 -11.25 8.75 -18.19
C LYS A 72 -10.01 8.23 -17.47
N LEU A 73 -10.13 7.18 -16.64
CA LEU A 73 -8.99 6.57 -15.95
C LEU A 73 -8.00 5.95 -16.93
N GLU A 74 -8.47 5.30 -18.00
CA GLU A 74 -7.58 4.76 -19.03
C GLU A 74 -6.81 5.87 -19.79
N LYS A 75 -7.45 7.02 -20.03
CA LYS A 75 -6.76 8.21 -20.60
C LYS A 75 -5.70 8.76 -19.65
N LEU A 76 -6.00 8.82 -18.34
CA LEU A 76 -5.02 9.25 -17.33
C LEU A 76 -3.82 8.29 -17.26
N LYS A 77 -4.07 6.98 -17.35
CA LYS A 77 -3.03 5.95 -17.37
C LYS A 77 -2.16 6.03 -18.63
N ALA A 78 -2.75 6.29 -19.79
CA ALA A 78 -2.00 6.53 -21.03
C ALA A 78 -1.09 7.75 -20.89
N ARG A 79 -1.63 8.88 -20.43
CA ARG A 79 -0.84 10.11 -20.18
C ARG A 79 0.31 9.89 -19.19
N GLY A 80 0.05 9.15 -18.12
CA GLY A 80 1.08 8.80 -17.14
C GLY A 80 2.21 7.97 -17.75
N ARG A 81 1.88 6.99 -18.61
CA ARG A 81 2.88 6.20 -19.35
C ARG A 81 3.73 7.09 -20.26
N ASP A 82 3.11 7.99 -21.02
CA ASP A 82 3.83 8.89 -21.92
C ASP A 82 4.81 9.80 -21.15
N GLU A 83 4.41 10.29 -19.98
CA GLU A 83 5.28 11.12 -19.13
C GLU A 83 6.47 10.32 -18.58
N PHE A 84 6.26 9.07 -18.17
CA PHE A 84 7.36 8.19 -17.77
C PHE A 84 8.33 7.90 -18.92
N GLU A 85 7.83 7.66 -20.14
CA GLU A 85 8.69 7.41 -21.30
C GLU A 85 9.51 8.65 -21.69
N LYS A 86 8.94 9.85 -21.59
CA LYS A 86 9.69 11.10 -21.85
C LYS A 86 10.90 11.27 -20.92
N ARG A 87 10.80 10.82 -19.67
CA ARG A 87 11.85 10.98 -18.65
C ARG A 87 12.88 9.86 -18.63
N LYS A 88 12.66 8.78 -19.40
CA LYS A 88 13.65 7.73 -19.64
C LYS A 88 14.68 8.11 -20.70
N LYS A 89 14.38 9.12 -21.51
CA LYS A 89 15.29 9.71 -22.51
C LYS A 89 16.11 10.81 -21.88
#